data_AF-A0A7Y3U0N3-F1
#
_entry.id   AF-A0A7Y3U0N3-F1
#
_cell.length_a   1.000
_cell.length_b   1.000
_cell.length_c   1.000
_cell.angle_alpha   90.00
_cell.angle_beta   90.00
_cell.angle_gamma   90.00
#
_symmetry.space_group_name_H-M   'P 1'
#
loop_
_entity.id
_entity.type
_entity.pdbx_description
1 polymer ?
#
loop_
_entity_poly.entity_id
_entity_poly.type
_entity_poly.pdbx_seq_one_letter_code
_entity_poly.pdbx_strand_id
1 'polypeptide(L)' 'MSKDIENLKLAIQKKELGIERYSDQIKVLSDPKINALLEGILHNEVRHKAELEDHFNRLS' A
#
# COMPACT_ATOMS: atom_id res chain seq x y z
N MET A 1 24.58 -3.59 0.72
CA MET A 1 23.17 -4.03 0.62
C MET A 1 22.84 -4.08 -0.87
N SER A 2 22.19 -5.12 -1.38
CA SER A 2 21.86 -5.15 -2.83
C SER A 2 20.93 -3.98 -3.16
N LYS A 3 21.15 -3.32 -4.30
CA LYS A 3 20.30 -2.22 -4.80
C LYS A 3 18.83 -2.62 -4.89
N ASP A 4 18.57 -3.92 -5.10
CA ASP A 4 17.22 -4.49 -5.16
C ASP A 4 16.51 -4.46 -3.80
N ILE A 5 17.24 -4.69 -2.71
CA ILE A 5 16.71 -4.67 -1.33
C ILE A 5 16.33 -3.23 -0.95
N GLU A 6 17.12 -2.24 -1.34
CA GLU A 6 16.80 -0.82 -1.13
C GLU A 6 15.57 -0.38 -1.96
N ASN A 7 15.49 -0.81 -3.22
CA ASN A 7 14.32 -0.54 -4.07
C ASN A 7 13.04 -1.16 -3.49
N LEU A 8 13.11 -2.38 -2.96
CA LEU A 8 11.98 -3.04 -2.30
C LEU A 8 11.53 -2.29 -1.05
N LYS A 9 12.47 -1.82 -0.20
CA LYS A 9 12.12 -0.98 0.95
C LYS A 9 11.40 0.30 0.54
N LEU A 10 11.91 0.99 -0.48
CA LEU A 10 11.26 2.21 -1.00
C LEU A 10 9.87 1.91 -1.58
N ALA A 11 9.69 0.76 -2.23
CA ALA A 11 8.39 0.33 -2.74
C ALA A 11 7.40 0.07 -1.61
N ILE A 12 7.81 -0.65 -0.56
CA ILE A 12 6.98 -0.91 0.64
C ILE A 12 6.55 0.40 1.30
N GLN A 13 7.49 1.35 1.49
CA GLN A 13 7.19 2.67 2.06
C GLN A 13 6.16 3.45 1.22
N LYS A 14 6.26 3.39 -0.12
CA LYS A 14 5.26 4.01 -1.00
C LYS A 14 3.87 3.38 -0.85
N LYS A 15 3.80 2.06 -0.66
CA LYS A 15 2.52 1.37 -0.42
C LYS A 15 1.91 1.77 0.92
N GLU A 16 2.73 1.89 1.96
CA GLU A 16 2.28 2.36 3.28
C GLU A 16 1.69 3.78 3.24
N LEU A 17 2.35 4.72 2.55
CA LEU A 17 1.81 6.07 2.34
C LEU A 17 0.50 6.07 1.53
N GLY A 18 0.38 5.16 0.55
CA GLY A 18 -0.85 4.98 -0.21
C GLY A 18 -2.00 4.50 0.68
N ILE A 19 -1.74 3.50 1.52
CA ILE A 19 -2.70 2.94 2.48
C ILE A 19 -3.18 4.02 3.45
N GLU A 20 -2.27 4.80 4.03
CA GLU A 20 -2.60 5.89 4.95
C GLU A 20 -3.48 6.94 4.26
N ARG A 21 -3.07 7.39 3.07
CA ARG A 21 -3.81 8.40 2.30
C ARG A 21 -5.22 7.96 1.95
N TYR A 22 -5.40 6.73 1.46
CA TYR A 22 -6.73 6.24 1.12
C TYR A 22 -7.59 6.04 2.37
N SER A 23 -7.00 5.55 3.46
CA SER A 23 -7.69 5.43 4.75
C SER A 23 -8.20 6.78 5.26
N ASP A 24 -7.41 7.83 5.14
CA ASP A 24 -7.82 9.18 5.57
C ASP A 24 -8.87 9.79 4.64
N GLN A 25 -8.77 9.55 3.33
CA GLN A 25 -9.78 10.00 2.37
C GLN A 25 -11.15 9.34 2.64
N ILE A 26 -11.18 8.03 2.93
CA ILE A 26 -12.42 7.31 3.25
C ILE A 26 -13.10 7.88 4.50
N LYS A 27 -12.32 8.28 5.52
CA LYS A 27 -12.87 8.87 6.76
C LYS A 27 -13.53 10.23 6.53
N VAL A 28 -13.05 11.01 5.56
CA VAL A 28 -13.48 12.39 5.32
C VAL A 28 -14.57 12.47 4.25
N LEU A 29 -14.59 11.53 3.31
CA LEU A 29 -15.57 11.51 2.23
C LEU A 29 -16.88 10.85 2.65
N SER A 30 -17.99 11.52 2.35
CA SER A 30 -19.35 11.05 2.70
C SER A 30 -20.06 10.33 1.56
N ASP A 31 -19.47 10.31 0.35
CA ASP A 31 -20.09 9.68 -0.82
C ASP A 31 -19.85 8.17 -0.80
N PRO A 32 -20.90 7.34 -0.69
CA PRO A 32 -20.76 5.89 -0.58
C PRO A 32 -20.13 5.23 -1.83
N LYS A 33 -20.35 5.79 -3.03
CA LYS A 33 -19.77 5.23 -4.26
C LYS A 33 -18.29 5.51 -4.35
N ILE A 34 -17.88 6.72 -3.94
CA ILE A 34 -16.46 7.08 -3.88
C ILE A 34 -15.76 6.25 -2.80
N ASN A 35 -16.37 6.08 -1.63
CA ASN A 35 -15.80 5.26 -0.56
C ASN A 35 -15.63 3.80 -0.98
N ALA A 36 -16.62 3.20 -1.65
CA ALA A 36 -16.49 1.83 -2.17
C ALA A 36 -15.32 1.67 -3.16
N LEU A 37 -15.09 2.68 -4.02
CA LEU A 37 -13.94 2.68 -4.91
C LEU A 37 -12.63 2.80 -4.13
N LEU A 38 -12.55 3.72 -3.17
CA LEU A 38 -11.36 3.94 -2.36
C LEU A 38 -11.03 2.74 -1.47
N GLU A 39 -12.03 2.05 -0.93
CA GLU A 39 -11.87 0.79 -0.20
C GLU A 39 -11.29 -0.30 -1.10
N GLY A 40 -11.76 -0.41 -2.35
CA GLY A 40 -11.19 -1.34 -3.33
C GLY A 40 -9.72 -1.01 -3.65
N ILE A 41 -9.38 0.26 -3.79
CA ILE A 41 -7.99 0.70 -4.00
C ILE A 41 -7.15 0.42 -2.76
N LEU A 42 -7.64 0.76 -1.56
CA LEU A 42 -6.97 0.50 -0.28
C LEU A 42 -6.66 -0.99 -0.12
N HIS A 43 -7.62 -1.87 -0.41
CA HIS A 43 -7.42 -3.31 -0.36
C HIS A 43 -6.33 -3.79 -1.33
N ASN A 44 -6.28 -3.23 -2.54
CA ASN A 44 -5.20 -3.53 -3.49
C ASN A 44 -3.83 -3.05 -3.00
N GLU A 45 -3.75 -1.86 -2.39
CA GLU A 45 -2.49 -1.35 -1.84
C GLU A 45 -1.99 -2.21 -0.67
N VAL A 46 -2.88 -2.68 0.22
CA VAL A 46 -2.56 -3.63 1.29
C VAL A 46 -2.03 -4.94 0.72
N ARG A 47 -2.67 -5.49 -0.32
CA ARG A 47 -2.20 -6.71 -0.99
C ARG A 47 -0.81 -6.52 -1.60
N HIS A 48 -0.59 -5.43 -2.33
CA HIS A 48 0.71 -5.15 -2.94
C HIS A 48 1.80 -4.94 -1.88
N LYS A 49 1.49 -4.33 -0.73
CA LYS A 49 2.43 -4.25 0.39
C LYS A 49 2.83 -5.63 0.88
N ALA A 50 1.87 -6.52 1.12
CA ALA A 50 2.13 -7.88 1.58
C ALA A 50 2.99 -8.69 0.59
N GLU A 51 2.72 -8.56 -0.71
CA GLU A 51 3.53 -9.21 -1.78
C GLU A 51 4.98 -8.70 -1.78
N LEU A 52 5.19 -7.40 -1.60
CA LEU A 52 6.53 -6.80 -1.54
C LEU A 52 7.27 -7.19 -0.26
N GLU A 53 6.58 -7.26 0.88
CA GLU A 53 7.14 -7.70 2.16
C GLU A 53 7.55 -9.18 2.12
N ASP A 54 6.72 -10.05 1.54
CA ASP A 54 7.07 -11.46 1.35
C ASP A 54 8.30 -11.60 0.43
N HIS A 55 8.35 -10.83 -0.66
CA HIS A 55 9.53 -10.81 -1.54
C HIS A 55 10.78 -10.31 -0.81
N PHE A 56 10.65 -9.24 -0.01
CA PHE A 56 11.74 -8.70 0.79
C PHE A 56 12.27 -9.73 1.80
N ASN A 57 11.38 -10.43 2.50
CA ASN A 57 11.74 -11.45 3.49
C ASN A 57 12.45 -12.67 2.87
N ARG A 58 12.14 -13.01 1.61
CA ARG A 58 12.83 -14.09 0.88
C ARG A 58 14.23 -13.71 0.41
N LEU A 59 14.53 -12.42 0.29
CA LEU A 59 15.82 -11.89 -0.17
C LEU A 59 16.71 -11.37 0.97
N SER A 60 16.13 -11.13 2.15
CA SER A 60 16.83 -10.69 3.37
C SER A 60 17.50 -11.84 4.11
#